data_AF-A0A1C4UFS2-F1
#
_entry.id   AF-A0A1C4UFS2-F1
#
_cell.length_a   1.000
_cell.length_b   1.000
_cell.length_c   1.000
_cell.angle_alpha   90.00
_cell.angle_beta   90.00
_cell.angle_gamma   90.00
#
_symmetry.space_group_name_H-M   'P 1'
#
loop_
_entity.id
_entity.type
_entity.pdbx_description
1 polymer ?
#
loop_
_entity_poly.entity_id
_entity_poly.type
_entity_poly.pdbx_seq_one_letter_code
_entity_poly.pdbx_strand_id
1 'polypeptide(L)'
;MWSQRYGGGFNPQDVRDVDVAFFDANDLTPGNDVAATELLRRHQPAVPWEATNQAAVHIWYERVFGTGPVDALRSIADAVATWPETATCVAVRLDSAETLHVCAPLGLDDLLSGTWRRNLHRVTLELSRSRLARHEPSRRWPKVKVIPP
;
A
#
# COMPACT_ATOMS: atom_id res chain seq x y z
N MET A 1 5.29 -11.27 3.15
CA MET A 1 4.48 -12.07 4.10
C MET A 1 3.71 -13.20 3.42
N TRP A 2 2.70 -12.92 2.59
CA TRP A 2 1.84 -13.99 2.02
C TRP A 2 2.55 -14.96 1.09
N SER A 3 3.50 -14.52 0.27
CA SER A 3 4.27 -15.45 -0.58
C SER A 3 4.99 -16.51 0.25
N GLN A 4 5.53 -16.12 1.42
CA GLN A 4 6.21 -17.03 2.34
C GLN A 4 5.24 -18.01 3.05
N ARG A 5 4.04 -17.55 3.45
CA ARG A 5 3.11 -18.35 4.27
C ARG A 5 2.08 -19.14 3.46
N TYR A 6 1.66 -18.59 2.32
CA TYR A 6 0.50 -19.04 1.55
C TYR A 6 0.80 -19.26 0.06
N GLY A 7 2.03 -18.99 -0.37
CA GLY A 7 2.53 -19.26 -1.72
C GLY A 7 3.67 -20.29 -1.73
N GLY A 8 4.54 -20.21 -2.74
CA GLY A 8 5.71 -21.08 -2.90
C GLY A 8 7.00 -20.58 -2.22
N GLY A 9 6.92 -19.54 -1.38
CA GLY A 9 8.08 -18.85 -0.82
C GLY A 9 8.19 -17.40 -1.27
N PHE A 10 9.03 -16.60 -0.60
CA PHE A 10 9.37 -15.24 -1.03
C PHE A 10 10.65 -15.23 -1.87
N ASN A 11 10.57 -14.63 -3.06
CA ASN A 11 11.73 -14.35 -3.90
C ASN A 11 11.71 -12.85 -4.27
N PRO A 12 12.76 -12.07 -3.93
CA PRO A 12 12.86 -10.66 -4.29
C PRO A 12 12.72 -10.39 -5.80
N GLN A 13 13.12 -11.33 -6.66
CA GLN A 13 13.03 -11.18 -8.12
C GLN A 13 11.58 -11.19 -8.64
N ASP A 14 10.62 -11.68 -7.85
CA ASP A 14 9.19 -11.72 -8.20
C ASP A 14 8.44 -10.47 -7.70
N VAL A 15 9.14 -9.54 -7.06
CA VAL A 15 8.61 -8.26 -6.58
C VAL A 15 8.60 -7.28 -7.75
N ARG A 16 7.41 -6.77 -8.07
CA ARG A 16 7.22 -5.82 -9.19
C ARG A 16 7.47 -4.38 -8.77
N ASP A 17 7.15 -4.07 -7.52
CA ASP A 17 7.14 -2.75 -6.93
C ASP A 17 7.36 -2.87 -5.42
N VAL A 18 7.94 -1.83 -4.82
CA VAL A 18 8.05 -1.63 -3.38
C VAL A 18 7.52 -0.25 -3.05
N ASP A 19 6.30 -0.22 -2.51
CA ASP A 19 5.63 1.00 -2.07
C ASP A 19 6.39 1.68 -0.93
N VAL A 20 6.66 2.98 -1.08
CA VAL A 20 7.17 3.86 -0.02
C VAL A 20 6.21 5.02 0.17
N ALA A 21 5.41 4.95 1.22
CA ALA A 21 4.55 6.05 1.64
C ALA A 21 5.36 7.05 2.47
N PHE A 22 5.42 8.31 2.02
CA PHE A 22 5.97 9.42 2.79
C PHE A 22 4.95 10.57 2.89
N PHE A 23 5.20 11.53 3.78
CA PHE A 23 4.26 12.62 4.05
C PHE A 23 5.00 13.95 4.07
N ASP A 24 4.76 14.77 3.06
CA ASP A 24 5.30 16.12 2.97
C ASP A 24 4.20 17.09 2.53
N ALA A 25 3.64 17.82 3.49
CA ALA A 25 2.57 18.78 3.23
C ALA A 25 3.06 20.09 2.58
N ASN A 26 4.38 20.30 2.47
CA ASN A 26 4.95 21.53 1.91
C ASN A 26 5.15 21.45 0.40
N ASP A 27 5.27 20.24 -0.16
CA ASP A 27 5.39 20.01 -1.60
C ASP A 27 4.45 18.88 -2.05
N LEU A 28 3.31 19.29 -2.61
CA LEU A 28 2.26 18.40 -3.11
C LEU A 28 2.39 18.10 -4.60
N THR A 29 3.51 18.46 -5.22
CA THR A 29 3.72 18.26 -6.65
C THR A 29 4.06 16.81 -6.97
N PRO A 30 3.73 16.31 -8.18
CA PRO A 30 4.24 15.01 -8.65
C PRO A 30 5.77 14.94 -8.69
N GLY A 31 6.46 16.09 -8.73
CA GLY A 31 7.92 16.17 -8.69
C GLY A 31 8.51 15.65 -7.38
N ASN A 32 7.80 15.78 -6.26
CA ASN A 32 8.24 15.29 -4.96
C ASN A 32 8.29 13.75 -4.94
N ASP A 33 7.26 13.09 -5.47
CA ASP A 33 7.20 11.63 -5.62
C ASP A 33 8.35 11.09 -6.48
N VAL A 34 8.64 11.78 -7.60
CA VAL A 34 9.76 11.46 -8.48
C VAL A 34 11.09 11.64 -7.75
N ALA A 35 11.29 12.76 -7.05
CA ALA A 35 12.54 13.04 -6.33
C ALA A 35 12.81 12.01 -5.22
N ALA A 36 11.77 11.66 -4.44
CA ALA A 36 11.86 10.63 -3.40
C ALA A 36 12.18 9.25 -4.00
N THR A 37 11.54 8.88 -5.11
CA THR A 37 11.80 7.62 -5.81
C THR A 37 13.25 7.57 -6.32
N GLU A 38 13.75 8.64 -6.91
CA GLU A 38 15.13 8.72 -7.41
C GLU A 38 16.17 8.67 -6.28
N LEU A 39 15.88 9.27 -5.12
CA LEU A 39 16.73 9.14 -3.95
C LEU A 39 16.87 7.68 -3.51
N LEU A 40 15.75 6.95 -3.40
CA LEU A 40 15.75 5.53 -3.05
C LEU A 40 16.50 4.67 -4.08
N ARG A 41 16.30 4.94 -5.37
CA ARG A 41 17.01 4.24 -6.47
C ARG A 41 18.52 4.45 -6.41
N ARG A 42 18.99 5.65 -6.04
CA ARG A 42 20.44 5.91 -5.88
C ARG A 42 21.04 5.10 -4.74
N HIS A 43 20.30 4.89 -3.65
CA HIS A 43 20.77 4.09 -2.52
C HIS A 43 20.68 2.59 -2.78
N GLN A 44 19.61 2.13 -3.43
CA GLN A 44 19.42 0.72 -3.72
C GLN A 44 18.74 0.51 -5.09
N PRO A 45 19.52 0.47 -6.18
CA PRO A 45 19.00 0.50 -7.55
C PRO A 45 18.32 -0.79 -7.99
N ALA A 46 18.62 -1.91 -7.32
CA ALA A 46 18.02 -3.22 -7.65
C ALA A 46 16.58 -3.37 -7.13
N VAL A 47 16.10 -2.45 -6.28
CA VAL A 47 14.73 -2.51 -5.75
C VAL A 47 13.82 -1.63 -6.59
N PRO A 48 12.65 -2.13 -7.03
CA PRO A 48 11.70 -1.38 -7.83
C PRO A 48 10.88 -0.40 -6.95
N TRP A 49 11.50 0.68 -6.49
CA TRP A 49 10.85 1.65 -5.61
C TRP A 49 9.71 2.41 -6.29
N GLU A 50 8.60 2.57 -5.56
CA GLU A 50 7.49 3.47 -5.89
C GLU A 50 7.19 4.35 -4.66
N ALA A 51 7.76 5.56 -4.63
CA ALA A 51 7.48 6.50 -3.54
C ALA A 51 6.27 7.38 -3.87
N THR A 52 5.36 7.55 -2.91
CA THR A 52 4.16 8.39 -3.07
C THR A 52 3.96 9.28 -1.85
N ASN A 53 3.86 10.60 -2.07
CA ASN A 53 3.53 11.57 -1.04
C ASN A 53 2.04 11.46 -0.66
N GLN A 54 1.77 10.96 0.53
CA GLN A 54 0.42 10.78 1.04
C GLN A 54 -0.30 12.10 1.31
N ALA A 55 0.42 13.20 1.53
CA ALA A 55 -0.19 14.52 1.69
C ALA A 55 -0.89 14.98 0.40
N ALA A 56 -0.37 14.60 -0.77
CA ALA A 56 -0.88 15.01 -2.07
C ALA A 56 -2.07 14.17 -2.59
N VAL A 57 -2.44 13.09 -1.91
CA VAL A 57 -3.44 12.11 -2.40
C VAL A 57 -4.76 12.78 -2.79
N HIS A 58 -5.25 13.70 -1.97
CA HIS A 58 -6.51 14.42 -2.22
C HIS A 58 -6.52 15.26 -3.51
N ILE A 59 -5.34 15.59 -4.08
CA ILE A 59 -5.22 16.35 -5.33
C ILE A 59 -5.46 15.47 -6.56
N TRP A 60 -5.07 14.19 -6.50
CA TRP A 60 -5.06 13.32 -7.69
C TRP A 60 -6.01 12.13 -7.59
N TYR A 61 -6.49 11.76 -6.40
CA TYR A 61 -7.26 10.54 -6.18
C TYR A 61 -8.52 10.45 -7.05
N GLU A 62 -9.34 11.50 -7.08
CA GLU A 62 -10.56 11.57 -7.91
C GLU A 62 -10.23 11.38 -9.39
N ARG A 63 -9.21 12.08 -9.91
CA ARG A 63 -8.80 11.96 -11.31
C ARG A 63 -8.32 10.55 -11.67
N VAL A 64 -7.61 9.89 -10.76
CA VAL A 64 -7.03 8.55 -11.00
C VAL A 64 -8.07 7.45 -10.90
N PHE A 65 -8.99 7.54 -9.93
CA PHE A 65 -9.94 6.47 -9.64
C PHE A 65 -11.37 6.74 -10.13
N GLY A 66 -11.65 7.94 -10.65
CA GLY A 66 -12.98 8.32 -11.12
C GLY A 66 -14.02 8.36 -9.99
N THR A 67 -13.57 8.52 -8.74
CA THR A 67 -14.44 8.66 -7.56
C THR A 67 -14.65 10.13 -7.24
N GLY A 68 -15.56 10.46 -6.32
CA GLY A 68 -15.64 11.81 -5.77
C GLY A 68 -14.35 12.25 -5.05
N PRO A 69 -14.25 13.54 -4.70
CA PRO A 69 -13.12 14.08 -3.95
C PRO A 69 -12.96 13.37 -2.60
N VAL A 70 -11.72 13.32 -2.11
CA VAL A 70 -11.39 12.74 -0.80
C VAL A 70 -10.71 13.79 0.06
N ASP A 71 -10.89 13.68 1.38
CA ASP A 71 -10.27 14.60 2.32
C ASP A 71 -8.73 14.50 2.32
N ALA A 72 -8.09 15.63 2.59
CA ALA A 72 -6.65 15.68 2.81
C ALA A 72 -6.28 14.81 4.03
N LEU A 73 -5.29 13.96 3.82
CA LEU A 73 -4.73 13.10 4.86
C LEU A 73 -3.84 13.91 5.81
N ARG A 74 -3.76 13.50 7.07
CA ARG A 74 -3.04 14.24 8.12
C ARG A 74 -1.74 13.58 8.55
N SER A 75 -1.54 12.31 8.20
CA SER A 75 -0.36 11.54 8.57
C SER A 75 -0.22 10.28 7.72
N ILE A 76 0.90 9.57 7.87
CA ILE A 76 1.07 8.21 7.32
C ILE A 76 0.06 7.23 7.91
N ALA A 77 -0.21 7.29 9.22
CA ALA A 77 -1.16 6.38 9.85
C ALA A 77 -2.57 6.56 9.28
N ASP A 78 -2.97 7.82 9.05
CA ASP A 78 -4.21 8.18 8.38
C ASP A 78 -4.23 7.66 6.93
N ALA A 79 -3.15 7.86 6.19
CA ALA A 79 -3.01 7.37 4.82
C ALA A 79 -3.16 5.84 4.72
N VAL A 80 -2.39 5.10 5.52
CA VAL A 80 -2.38 3.63 5.57
C VAL A 80 -3.75 3.09 5.95
N ALA A 81 -4.50 3.78 6.82
CA ALA A 81 -5.86 3.40 7.21
C ALA A 81 -6.86 3.46 6.05
N THR A 82 -6.52 4.10 4.93
CA THR A 82 -7.40 4.28 3.78
C THR A 82 -7.09 3.34 2.61
N TRP A 83 -6.05 2.52 2.72
CA TRP A 83 -5.64 1.64 1.62
C TRP A 83 -6.70 0.57 1.31
N PRO A 84 -6.73 0.04 0.07
CA PRO A 84 -7.94 -0.59 -0.46
C PRO A 84 -8.35 -1.90 0.20
N GLU A 85 -7.38 -2.66 0.69
CA GLU A 85 -7.60 -3.93 1.36
C GLU A 85 -7.12 -3.81 2.82
N THR A 86 -7.89 -4.30 3.79
CA THR A 86 -7.51 -4.20 5.22
C THR A 86 -6.16 -4.86 5.51
N ALA A 87 -5.85 -5.97 4.83
CA ALA A 87 -4.57 -6.64 4.90
C ALA A 87 -3.39 -5.86 4.32
N THR A 88 -3.63 -4.88 3.44
CA THR A 88 -2.56 -4.01 2.93
C THR A 88 -2.31 -2.84 3.85
N CYS A 89 -3.25 -2.45 4.73
CA CYS A 89 -3.18 -1.32 5.66
C CYS A 89 -2.13 -1.50 6.79
N VAL A 90 -0.90 -1.83 6.41
CA VAL A 90 0.25 -2.08 7.27
C VAL A 90 1.49 -1.48 6.59
N ALA A 91 2.19 -0.61 7.29
CA ALA A 91 3.49 -0.10 6.88
C ALA A 91 4.55 -0.42 7.94
N VAL A 92 5.79 -0.59 7.52
CA VAL A 92 6.93 -0.85 8.41
C VAL A 92 8.08 0.09 8.09
N ARG A 93 8.85 0.44 9.11
CA ARG A 93 10.12 1.17 8.95
C ARG A 93 11.12 0.73 10.01
N LEU A 94 12.39 0.86 9.70
CA LEU A 94 13.46 0.80 10.69
C LEU A 94 13.84 2.22 11.09
N ASP A 95 14.17 2.43 12.37
CA ASP A 95 14.84 3.66 12.79
C ASP A 95 16.37 3.51 12.74
N SER A 96 17.08 4.56 13.14
CA SER A 96 18.55 4.59 13.17
C SER A 96 19.18 3.61 14.17
N ALA A 97 18.39 3.07 15.10
CA ALA A 97 18.81 2.05 16.06
C ALA A 97 18.38 0.63 15.62
N GLU A 98 18.02 0.45 14.35
CA GLU A 98 17.55 -0.82 13.77
C GLU A 98 16.29 -1.37 14.45
N THR A 99 15.52 -0.51 15.13
CA THR A 99 14.25 -0.93 15.74
C THR A 99 13.15 -0.91 14.69
N LEU A 100 12.42 -2.02 14.58
CA LEU A 100 11.28 -2.15 13.68
C LEU A 100 10.04 -1.47 14.26
N HIS A 101 9.53 -0.47 13.54
CA HIS A 101 8.27 0.19 13.83
C HIS A 101 7.20 -0.31 12.86
N VAL A 102 6.01 -0.62 13.39
CA VAL A 102 4.88 -1.10 12.60
C VAL A 102 3.72 -0.12 12.74
N CYS A 103 3.21 0.37 11.61
CA CYS A 103 1.98 1.14 11.52
C CYS A 103 0.88 0.24 10.98
N ALA A 104 -0.07 -0.17 11.83
CA ALA A 104 -1.17 -1.06 11.47
C ALA A 104 -2.49 -0.52 12.05
N PRO A 105 -3.02 0.60 11.51
CA PRO A 105 -4.20 1.28 12.07
C PRO A 105 -5.46 0.42 12.11
N LEU A 106 -5.54 -0.61 11.27
CA LEU A 106 -6.65 -1.58 11.23
C LEU A 106 -6.30 -2.94 11.88
N GLY A 107 -5.17 -3.00 12.59
CA GLY A 107 -4.62 -4.25 13.14
C GLY A 107 -3.87 -5.09 12.11
N LEU A 108 -3.33 -6.22 12.57
CA LEU A 108 -2.51 -7.14 11.74
C LEU A 108 -3.26 -8.41 11.34
N ASP A 109 -4.47 -8.62 11.85
CA ASP A 109 -5.17 -9.91 11.77
C ASP A 109 -5.40 -10.35 10.33
N ASP A 110 -5.91 -9.46 9.46
CA ASP A 110 -6.17 -9.81 8.06
C ASP A 110 -4.88 -10.08 7.29
N LEU A 111 -3.78 -9.34 7.56
CA LEU A 111 -2.46 -9.63 6.98
C LEU A 111 -1.92 -10.99 7.47
N LEU A 112 -1.98 -11.26 8.78
CA LEU A 112 -1.35 -12.44 9.36
C LEU A 112 -2.14 -13.72 9.10
N SER A 113 -3.47 -13.62 8.95
CA SER A 113 -4.38 -14.73 8.63
C SER A 113 -4.55 -15.00 7.14
N GLY A 114 -4.02 -14.13 6.27
CA GLY A 114 -4.17 -14.27 4.82
C GLY A 114 -5.58 -13.95 4.34
N THR A 115 -6.19 -12.88 4.84
CA THR A 115 -7.55 -12.47 4.49
C THR A 115 -7.52 -11.26 3.56
N TRP A 116 -8.02 -11.41 2.33
CA TRP A 116 -8.29 -10.31 1.42
C TRP A 116 -9.71 -9.79 1.66
N ARG A 117 -9.85 -8.56 2.17
CA ARG A 117 -11.14 -7.92 2.45
C ARG A 117 -11.08 -6.44 2.07
N ARG A 118 -12.17 -5.93 1.47
CA ARG A 118 -12.34 -4.50 1.18
C ARG A 118 -12.23 -3.66 2.46
N ASN A 119 -11.44 -2.59 2.40
CA ASN A 119 -11.50 -1.53 3.38
C ASN A 119 -12.70 -0.62 3.10
N LEU A 120 -13.61 -0.50 4.07
CA LEU A 120 -14.84 0.30 3.94
C LEU A 120 -14.61 1.81 4.09
N HIS A 121 -13.42 2.23 4.54
CA HIS A 121 -13.17 3.62 4.87
C HIS A 121 -13.19 4.57 3.66
N ARG A 122 -12.63 4.14 2.53
CA ARG A 122 -12.49 4.99 1.32
C ARG A 122 -12.90 4.29 0.03
N VAL A 123 -12.71 2.98 -0.05
CA VAL A 123 -12.79 2.26 -1.33
C VAL A 123 -14.21 1.86 -1.67
N THR A 124 -14.66 2.30 -2.84
CA THR A 124 -15.98 1.96 -3.38
C THR A 124 -16.07 0.46 -3.67
N LEU A 125 -17.31 -0.04 -3.72
CA LEU A 125 -17.57 -1.43 -4.08
C LEU A 125 -17.00 -1.78 -5.46
N GLU A 126 -17.17 -0.87 -6.43
CA GLU A 126 -16.70 -1.03 -7.79
C GLU A 126 -15.17 -1.10 -7.86
N LEU A 127 -14.46 -0.16 -7.22
CA LEU A 127 -13.00 -0.16 -7.19
C LEU A 127 -12.47 -1.44 -6.53
N SER A 128 -13.10 -1.91 -5.46
CA SER A 128 -12.71 -3.17 -4.82
C SER A 128 -12.92 -4.39 -5.71
N ARG A 129 -14.04 -4.46 -6.45
CA ARG A 129 -14.29 -5.55 -7.42
C ARG A 129 -13.26 -5.53 -8.55
N SER A 130 -12.97 -4.36 -9.11
CA SER A 130 -11.97 -4.19 -10.16
C SER A 130 -10.57 -4.62 -9.69
N ARG A 131 -10.18 -4.25 -8.46
CA ARG A 131 -8.92 -4.70 -7.86
C ARG A 131 -8.88 -6.20 -7.63
N LEU A 132 -9.94 -6.79 -7.08
CA LEU A 132 -10.01 -8.24 -6.87
C LEU A 132 -9.85 -9.01 -8.18
N ALA A 133 -10.51 -8.57 -9.25
CA ALA A 133 -10.39 -9.16 -10.58
C ALA A 133 -9.00 -8.96 -11.21
N ARG A 134 -8.38 -7.79 -11.00
CA ARG A 134 -7.03 -7.49 -11.51
C ARG A 134 -5.94 -8.32 -10.82
N HIS A 135 -6.04 -8.48 -9.50
CA HIS A 135 -4.96 -9.07 -8.70
C HIS A 135 -5.11 -10.59 -8.50
N GLU A 136 -6.34 -11.13 -8.57
CA GLU A 136 -6.64 -12.56 -8.38
C GLU A 136 -5.84 -13.19 -7.21
N PRO A 137 -5.97 -12.69 -5.97
CA PRO A 137 -5.10 -13.06 -4.86
C PRO A 137 -5.06 -14.57 -4.59
N SER A 138 -6.19 -15.27 -4.74
CA SER A 138 -6.26 -16.73 -4.59
C SER A 138 -5.47 -17.50 -5.65
N ARG A 139 -5.19 -16.90 -6.81
CA ARG A 139 -4.35 -17.50 -7.85
C ARG A 139 -2.86 -17.42 -7.48
N ARG A 140 -2.43 -16.28 -6.94
CA ARG A 140 -1.03 -16.08 -6.49
C ARG A 140 -0.75 -16.76 -5.15
N TRP A 141 -1.73 -16.76 -4.25
CA TRP A 141 -1.64 -17.32 -2.90
C TRP A 141 -2.86 -18.22 -2.63
N PRO A 142 -2.79 -19.53 -2.97
CA PRO A 142 -3.93 -20.45 -2.91
C PRO A 142 -4.64 -20.56 -1.55
N LYS A 143 -3.93 -20.25 -0.46
CA LYS A 143 -4.47 -20.32 0.91
C LYS A 143 -5.02 -18.98 1.43
N VAL A 144 -4.98 -17.91 0.64
CA VAL A 144 -5.57 -16.61 1.01
C VAL A 144 -7.10 -16.70 0.91
N LYS A 145 -7.78 -16.32 1.99
CA LYS A 145 -9.24 -16.23 2.07
C LYS A 145 -9.69 -14.90 1.49
N VAL A 146 -10.50 -14.94 0.45
CA VAL A 146 -11.16 -13.74 -0.09
C VAL A 146 -12.52 -13.57 0.58
N ILE A 147 -12.78 -12.39 1.13
CA ILE A 147 -14.11 -11.94 1.54
C ILE A 147 -14.69 -11.11 0.39
N PRO A 148 -15.69 -11.61 -0.35
CA PRO A 148 -16.26 -10.89 -1.48
C PRO A 148 -16.78 -9.49 -1.06
N PRO A 149 -16.50 -8.44 -1.84
CA PRO A 149 -16.88 -7.07 -1.53
C PRO A 149 -18.35 -6.75 -1.78
#